data_AF-A0A938KEZ2-F1
#
_entry.id   AF-A0A938KEZ2-F1
#
_cell.length_a   1.000
_cell.length_b   1.000
_cell.length_c   1.000
_cell.angle_alpha   90.00
_cell.angle_beta   90.00
_cell.angle_gamma   90.00
#
_symmetry.space_group_name_H-M   'P 1'
#
loop_
_entity.id
_entity.type
_entity.pdbx_description
1 polymer ?
#
loop_
_entity_poly.entity_id
_entity_poly.type
_entity_poly.pdbx_seq_one_letter_code
_entity_poly.pdbx_strand_id
1 'polypeptide(L)'
;AGGYVALPQMAPMDSIEGRPEGAEAQPLPPISALDKIIVAFAGPLFSFLLAFVFAFIVWQIGRPISESETTTVVGVVLKGGPAEKAGIRPGDRLLEVDDKPVTKFGGSTGSSVIWRVVRSEGSTIPVKFERDGAVQTVQVEPIRQPTKPWQRKSLRQIQIEPAQTPIVAHVYTNSPAFLAGIRSMDEVIEVNGRRMFHYAQVAETTSESGFQKVELKVRRGDKEFIVSATPTKPTTPTESNPMLGIKWLDGGRMAIARPGPWEQVYSSMTAMVDTIDAVLSRKSNIGVQQLGGAVKILNTYYLLFQNEQGWRMALWFSVLMNVNLAILNLLPFPILDGGHIVLAMVEGLRKRPVSARLLQHLQSACALALIGFMLFLTFFDVQELGGGRGSRNRSTEPQFAPLATRASGHP
;
A
#
# COMPACT_ATOMS: atom_id res chain seq x y z
N ALA A 1 31.32 7.45 1.42
CA ALA A 1 32.42 6.48 1.41
C ALA A 1 31.89 5.15 1.93
N GLY A 2 31.22 4.37 1.07
CA GLY A 2 30.91 2.98 1.35
C GLY A 2 32.04 2.15 0.77
N GLY A 3 32.85 1.54 1.62
CA GLY A 3 33.93 0.65 1.19
C GLY A 3 33.32 -0.59 0.56
N TYR A 4 33.09 -0.55 -0.76
CA TYR A 4 32.97 -1.75 -1.56
C TYR A 4 34.27 -2.53 -1.36
N VAL A 5 34.18 -3.75 -0.81
CA VAL A 5 35.24 -4.75 -0.90
C VAL A 5 35.25 -5.24 -2.36
N ALA A 6 35.63 -4.35 -3.27
CA ALA A 6 35.79 -4.69 -4.68
C ALA A 6 37.08 -5.50 -4.78
N LEU A 7 36.93 -6.81 -5.00
CA LEU A 7 38.05 -7.64 -5.41
C LEU A 7 38.35 -7.29 -6.87
N PRO A 8 39.54 -6.75 -7.21
CA PRO A 8 39.87 -6.35 -8.59
C PRO A 8 39.81 -7.49 -9.60
N GLN A 9 39.72 -8.74 -9.12
CA GLN A 9 39.61 -9.95 -9.95
C GLN A 9 38.17 -10.51 -10.05
N MET A 10 37.17 -9.84 -9.48
CA MET A 10 35.78 -10.02 -9.93
C MET A 10 35.65 -9.44 -11.34
N ALA A 11 34.68 -9.93 -12.14
CA ALA A 11 34.43 -9.55 -13.54
C ALA A 11 34.74 -8.07 -13.83
N PRO A 12 35.20 -7.67 -15.04
CA PRO A 12 35.74 -6.34 -15.31
C PRO A 12 34.68 -5.23 -15.15
N MET A 13 34.38 -4.89 -13.90
CA MET A 13 33.52 -3.80 -13.45
C MET A 13 34.23 -2.47 -13.64
N ASP A 14 35.56 -2.48 -13.83
CA ASP A 14 36.37 -1.29 -14.17
C ASP A 14 35.80 -0.52 -15.38
N SER A 15 35.18 -1.22 -16.34
CA SER A 15 34.57 -0.61 -17.53
C SER A 15 33.25 0.12 -17.25
N ILE A 16 32.55 -0.20 -16.16
CA ILE A 16 31.27 0.42 -15.75
C ILE A 16 31.50 1.45 -14.62
N GLU A 17 32.54 1.27 -13.81
CA GLU A 17 32.91 2.15 -12.68
C GLU A 17 33.65 3.43 -13.10
N GLY A 18 33.86 3.65 -14.40
CA GLY A 18 34.43 4.90 -14.93
C GLY A 18 35.92 5.08 -14.65
N ARG A 19 36.67 4.01 -14.37
CA ARG A 19 38.13 4.09 -14.33
C ARG A 19 38.68 4.26 -15.75
N PRO A 20 39.66 5.16 -15.96
CA PRO A 20 40.28 5.33 -17.28
C PRO A 20 40.94 4.02 -17.72
N GLU A 21 40.66 3.61 -18.96
CA GLU A 21 41.36 2.50 -19.61
C GLU A 21 42.87 2.80 -19.60
N GLY A 22 43.65 2.04 -18.82
CA GLY A 22 45.12 2.20 -18.75
C GLY A 22 45.76 2.20 -17.37
N ALA A 23 45.00 2.08 -16.27
CA ALA A 23 45.62 1.78 -14.97
C ALA A 23 46.08 0.31 -14.96
N GLU A 24 47.40 0.07 -15.03
CA GLU A 24 47.99 -1.27 -14.90
C GLU A 24 47.60 -1.87 -13.54
N ALA A 25 46.54 -2.67 -13.53
CA ALA A 25 46.21 -3.51 -12.39
C ALA A 25 47.30 -4.59 -12.29
N GLN A 26 48.13 -4.51 -11.24
CA GLN A 26 49.06 -5.59 -10.91
C GLN A 26 48.29 -6.92 -10.92
N PRO A 27 48.77 -7.97 -11.62
CA PRO A 27 48.06 -9.23 -11.70
C PRO A 27 48.05 -9.88 -10.31
N LEU A 28 46.96 -9.62 -9.59
CA LEU A 28 46.73 -10.20 -8.28
C LEU A 28 46.52 -11.72 -8.41
N PRO A 29 46.90 -12.50 -7.40
CA PRO A 29 46.74 -13.95 -7.43
C PRO A 29 45.27 -14.35 -7.70
N PRO A 30 45.04 -15.47 -8.41
CA PRO A 30 43.69 -15.95 -8.69
C PRO A 30 42.99 -16.28 -7.37
N ILE A 31 41.90 -15.58 -7.12
CA ILE A 31 41.09 -15.78 -5.91
C ILE A 31 40.30 -17.07 -6.04
N SER A 32 40.10 -17.77 -4.92
CA SER A 32 39.29 -18.99 -4.93
C SER A 32 37.83 -18.69 -5.27
N ALA A 33 37.13 -19.67 -5.85
CA ALA A 33 35.70 -19.54 -6.12
C ALA A 33 34.89 -19.29 -4.84
N LEU A 34 35.32 -19.84 -3.70
CA LEU A 34 34.67 -19.61 -2.41
C LEU A 34 34.81 -18.16 -1.95
N ASP A 35 35.98 -17.55 -2.10
CA ASP A 35 36.18 -16.15 -1.73
C ASP A 35 35.30 -15.22 -2.57
N LYS A 36 35.16 -15.51 -3.87
CA LYS A 36 34.23 -14.78 -4.75
C LYS A 36 32.78 -14.91 -4.29
N ILE A 37 32.36 -16.12 -3.89
CA ILE A 37 31.01 -16.38 -3.36
C ILE A 37 30.80 -15.64 -2.04
N ILE A 38 31.76 -15.67 -1.12
CA ILE A 38 31.65 -15.00 0.19
C ILE A 38 31.49 -13.49 0.01
N VAL A 39 32.32 -12.88 -0.85
CA VAL A 39 32.26 -11.44 -1.10
C VAL A 39 30.95 -11.04 -1.78
N ALA A 40 30.49 -11.80 -2.78
CA ALA A 40 29.20 -11.54 -3.42
C ALA A 40 28.03 -11.74 -2.43
N PHE A 41 28.08 -12.77 -1.58
CA PHE A 41 27.04 -13.04 -0.58
C PHE A 41 26.98 -11.99 0.54
N ALA A 42 28.07 -11.25 0.79
CA ALA A 42 28.12 -10.23 1.83
C ALA A 42 27.04 -9.14 1.61
N GLY A 43 26.80 -8.71 0.37
CA GLY A 43 25.79 -7.68 0.05
C GLY A 43 24.37 -8.05 0.50
N PRO A 44 23.81 -9.18 0.03
CA PRO A 44 22.51 -9.67 0.47
C PRO A 44 22.45 -9.97 1.97
N LEU A 45 23.53 -10.53 2.54
CA LEU A 45 23.62 -10.82 3.98
C LEU A 45 23.47 -9.53 4.81
N PHE A 46 24.22 -8.48 4.49
CA PHE A 46 24.12 -7.20 5.22
C PHE A 46 22.78 -6.51 5.00
N SER A 47 22.17 -6.64 3.82
CA SER A 47 20.81 -6.16 3.58
C SER A 47 19.80 -6.90 4.47
N PHE A 48 19.91 -8.22 4.59
CA PHE A 48 19.05 -9.01 5.47
C PHE A 48 19.27 -8.70 6.96
N LEU A 49 20.53 -8.53 7.38
CA LEU A 49 20.87 -8.11 8.74
C LEU A 49 20.29 -6.74 9.06
N LEU A 50 20.40 -5.78 8.15
CA LEU A 50 19.83 -4.45 8.31
C LEU A 50 18.29 -4.50 8.39
N ALA A 51 17.65 -5.34 7.57
CA ALA A 51 16.22 -5.60 7.69
C ALA A 51 15.85 -6.13 9.08
N PHE A 52 16.63 -7.05 9.63
CA PHE A 52 16.39 -7.61 10.95
C PHE A 52 16.60 -6.58 12.07
N VAL A 53 17.61 -5.70 11.94
CA VAL A 53 17.81 -4.57 12.86
C VAL A 53 16.61 -3.62 12.84
N PHE A 54 16.13 -3.22 11.66
CA PHE A 54 14.92 -2.40 11.56
C PHE A 54 13.69 -3.11 12.12
N ALA A 55 13.54 -4.42 11.86
CA ALA A 55 12.43 -5.20 12.38
C ALA A 55 12.45 -5.28 13.90
N PHE A 56 13.64 -5.40 14.51
CA PHE A 56 13.84 -5.33 15.95
C PHE A 56 13.45 -3.97 16.52
N ILE A 57 13.87 -2.88 15.87
CA ILE A 57 13.48 -1.53 16.29
C ILE A 57 11.96 -1.37 16.23
N VAL A 58 11.32 -1.77 15.12
CA VAL A 58 9.86 -1.73 14.95
C VAL A 58 9.15 -2.57 16.01
N TRP A 59 9.69 -3.72 16.40
CA TRP A 59 9.13 -4.53 17.47
C TRP A 59 9.12 -3.81 18.83
N GLN A 60 10.19 -3.06 19.14
CA GLN A 60 10.30 -2.30 20.39
C GLN A 60 9.38 -1.07 20.41
N ILE A 61 9.41 -0.25 19.36
CA ILE A 61 8.66 1.01 19.31
C ILE A 61 7.19 0.80 18.93
N GLY A 62 6.90 -0.21 18.11
CA GLY A 62 5.61 -0.45 17.45
C GLY A 62 5.33 0.51 16.29
N ARG A 63 4.53 0.06 15.32
CA ARG A 63 4.05 0.87 14.20
C ARG A 63 2.55 1.19 14.35
N PRO A 64 2.10 2.40 13.98
CA PRO A 64 0.69 2.67 13.89
C PRO A 64 0.05 1.78 12.82
N ILE A 65 -1.09 1.20 13.13
CA ILE A 65 -1.91 0.44 12.20
C ILE A 65 -3.35 0.92 12.32
N SER A 66 -4.01 1.04 11.18
CA SER A 66 -5.40 1.44 11.08
C SER A 66 -6.33 0.23 11.24
N GLU A 67 -7.51 0.45 11.84
CA GLU A 67 -8.62 -0.51 11.87
C GLU A 67 -8.96 -1.02 10.45
N SER A 68 -8.94 -0.12 9.46
CA SER A 68 -9.21 -0.44 8.05
C SER A 68 -8.23 -1.48 7.47
N GLU A 69 -7.00 -1.53 7.97
CA GLU A 69 -6.02 -2.51 7.50
C GLU A 69 -6.27 -3.89 8.09
N THR A 70 -6.67 -3.95 9.35
CA THR A 70 -6.73 -5.19 10.16
C THR A 70 -8.10 -5.87 10.16
N THR A 71 -9.16 -5.14 9.84
CA THR A 71 -10.50 -5.70 9.75
C THR A 71 -10.63 -6.72 8.60
N THR A 72 -11.62 -7.60 8.67
CA THR A 72 -12.14 -8.35 7.52
C THR A 72 -13.60 -8.01 7.23
N VAL A 73 -14.15 -7.04 7.95
CA VAL A 73 -15.54 -6.59 7.79
C VAL A 73 -15.62 -5.62 6.62
N VAL A 74 -16.64 -5.79 5.79
CA VAL A 74 -16.93 -4.89 4.67
C VAL A 74 -17.58 -3.61 5.19
N GLY A 75 -16.99 -2.46 4.90
CA GLY A 75 -17.49 -1.14 5.28
C GLY A 75 -18.36 -0.51 4.21
N VAL A 76 -17.92 -0.60 2.95
CA VAL A 76 -18.64 -0.07 1.79
C VAL A 76 -18.70 -1.12 0.71
N VAL A 77 -19.83 -1.17 0.03
CA VAL A 77 -20.01 -1.89 -1.23
C VAL A 77 -20.46 -0.87 -2.26
N LEU A 78 -19.72 -0.72 -3.36
CA LEU A 78 -20.09 0.24 -4.39
C LEU A 78 -21.37 -0.20 -5.10
N LYS A 79 -22.33 0.72 -5.21
CA LYS A 79 -23.61 0.51 -5.90
C LYS A 79 -23.41 0.13 -7.36
N GLY A 80 -24.10 -0.91 -7.81
CA GLY A 80 -23.97 -1.53 -9.13
C GLY A 80 -22.69 -2.37 -9.33
N GLY A 81 -21.85 -2.47 -8.30
CA GLY A 81 -20.56 -3.18 -8.35
C GLY A 81 -20.69 -4.70 -8.25
N PRO A 82 -19.60 -5.44 -8.51
CA PRO A 82 -19.60 -6.91 -8.46
C PRO A 82 -20.04 -7.51 -7.13
N ALA A 83 -19.51 -6.96 -6.02
CA ALA A 83 -19.84 -7.46 -4.69
C ALA A 83 -21.32 -7.25 -4.35
N GLU A 84 -21.91 -6.11 -4.73
CA GLU A 84 -23.35 -5.86 -4.53
C GLU A 84 -24.19 -6.86 -5.32
N LYS A 85 -23.86 -7.09 -6.60
CA LYS A 85 -24.55 -8.05 -7.47
C LYS A 85 -24.49 -9.49 -6.94
N ALA A 86 -23.38 -9.85 -6.30
CA ALA A 86 -23.20 -11.14 -5.65
C ALA A 86 -23.88 -11.23 -4.27
N GLY A 87 -24.45 -10.14 -3.76
CA GLY A 87 -25.20 -10.11 -2.50
C GLY A 87 -24.36 -9.78 -1.26
N ILE A 88 -23.11 -9.34 -1.41
CA ILE A 88 -22.28 -8.83 -0.31
C ILE A 88 -22.81 -7.47 0.13
N ARG A 89 -22.85 -7.23 1.44
CA ARG A 89 -23.39 -6.03 2.08
C ARG A 89 -22.42 -5.47 3.11
N PRO A 90 -22.49 -4.16 3.42
CA PRO A 90 -21.79 -3.60 4.57
C PRO A 90 -22.15 -4.36 5.85
N GLY A 91 -21.13 -4.65 6.66
CA GLY A 91 -21.25 -5.44 7.90
C GLY A 91 -20.88 -6.92 7.74
N ASP A 92 -20.79 -7.44 6.51
CA ASP A 92 -20.34 -8.82 6.27
C ASP A 92 -18.89 -9.01 6.71
N ARG A 93 -18.61 -10.07 7.47
CA ARG A 93 -17.24 -10.45 7.84
C ARG A 93 -16.70 -11.46 6.86
N LEU A 94 -15.68 -11.09 6.09
CA LEU A 94 -15.02 -11.99 5.15
C LEU A 94 -14.16 -13.02 5.91
N LEU A 95 -14.30 -14.29 5.55
CA LEU A 95 -13.57 -15.41 6.15
C LEU A 95 -12.57 -16.01 5.16
N GLU A 96 -13.00 -16.22 3.91
CA GLU A 96 -12.16 -16.74 2.82
C GLU A 96 -12.44 -15.99 1.52
N VAL A 97 -11.40 -15.82 0.71
CA VAL A 97 -11.47 -15.27 -0.64
C VAL A 97 -10.61 -16.15 -1.53
N ASP A 98 -11.18 -16.64 -2.64
CA ASP A 98 -10.50 -17.56 -3.56
C ASP A 98 -10.07 -18.85 -2.82
N ASP A 99 -10.99 -19.42 -2.03
CA ASP A 99 -10.82 -20.63 -1.19
C ASP A 99 -9.65 -20.56 -0.19
N LYS A 100 -9.20 -19.35 0.13
CA LYS A 100 -8.08 -19.12 1.04
C LYS A 100 -8.49 -18.18 2.18
N PRO A 101 -8.07 -18.48 3.42
CA PRO A 101 -8.43 -17.67 4.58
C PRO A 101 -7.85 -16.26 4.49
N VAL A 102 -8.59 -15.30 5.03
CA VAL A 102 -8.20 -13.89 5.15
C VAL A 102 -8.27 -13.45 6.61
N THR A 103 -7.32 -12.63 7.04
CA THR A 103 -7.26 -12.11 8.41
C THR A 103 -7.09 -10.59 8.46
N LYS A 104 -7.02 -9.94 7.30
CA LYS A 104 -6.87 -8.50 7.16
C LYS A 104 -7.43 -8.05 5.81
N PHE A 105 -7.82 -6.79 5.71
CA PHE A 105 -8.44 -6.28 4.49
C PHE A 105 -7.37 -5.92 3.45
N GLY A 106 -6.35 -5.17 3.90
CA GLY A 106 -5.31 -4.60 3.05
C GLY A 106 -3.95 -5.30 3.14
N GLY A 107 -2.99 -4.77 2.38
CA GLY A 107 -1.61 -5.23 2.32
C GLY A 107 -1.34 -6.27 1.23
N SER A 108 -0.05 -6.56 1.02
CA SER A 108 0.46 -7.37 -0.12
C SER A 108 0.81 -8.81 0.25
N THR A 109 0.11 -9.40 1.23
CA THR A 109 0.37 -10.78 1.69
C THR A 109 -0.83 -11.66 1.47
N GLY A 110 -0.63 -12.98 1.48
CA GLY A 110 -1.73 -13.95 1.33
C GLY A 110 -2.90 -13.77 2.31
N SER A 111 -2.71 -13.20 3.49
CA SER A 111 -3.82 -12.96 4.43
C SER A 111 -4.75 -11.78 4.08
N SER A 112 -4.46 -11.01 3.02
CA SER A 112 -5.20 -9.80 2.61
C SER A 112 -6.36 -10.11 1.67
N VAL A 113 -7.55 -9.58 1.99
CA VAL A 113 -8.74 -9.62 1.11
C VAL A 113 -8.40 -9.06 -0.27
N ILE A 114 -7.84 -7.85 -0.32
CA ILE A 114 -7.52 -7.18 -1.57
C ILE A 114 -6.50 -8.00 -2.37
N TRP A 115 -5.46 -8.53 -1.72
CA TRP A 115 -4.44 -9.30 -2.41
C TRP A 115 -4.96 -10.62 -2.99
N ARG A 116 -5.88 -11.29 -2.27
CA ARG A 116 -6.56 -12.50 -2.77
C ARG A 116 -7.40 -12.20 -4.00
N VAL A 117 -8.17 -11.11 -3.98
CA VAL A 117 -8.95 -10.69 -5.16
C VAL A 117 -8.05 -10.39 -6.35
N VAL A 118 -6.96 -9.65 -6.14
CA VAL A 118 -6.01 -9.27 -7.20
C VAL A 118 -5.32 -10.48 -7.82
N ARG A 119 -4.94 -11.47 -7.00
CA ARG A 119 -4.25 -12.70 -7.43
C ARG A 119 -5.17 -13.79 -7.98
N SER A 120 -6.48 -13.66 -7.82
CA SER A 120 -7.42 -14.65 -8.33
C SER A 120 -7.26 -14.85 -9.85
N GLU A 121 -7.36 -16.10 -10.30
CA GLU A 121 -7.21 -16.48 -11.71
C GLU A 121 -8.55 -16.84 -12.37
N GLY A 122 -9.53 -17.34 -11.59
CA GLY A 122 -10.84 -17.77 -12.08
C GLY A 122 -11.70 -16.65 -12.68
N SER A 123 -12.71 -16.99 -13.48
CA SER A 123 -13.69 -16.02 -14.00
C SER A 123 -14.59 -15.47 -12.89
N THR A 124 -14.83 -16.28 -11.87
CA THR A 124 -15.50 -15.89 -10.61
C THR A 124 -14.58 -16.19 -9.44
N ILE A 125 -14.80 -15.49 -8.33
CA ILE A 125 -14.07 -15.63 -7.07
C ILE A 125 -15.07 -16.11 -6.01
N PRO A 126 -14.87 -17.28 -5.40
CA PRO A 126 -15.65 -17.67 -4.24
C PRO A 126 -15.28 -16.78 -3.06
N VAL A 127 -16.27 -16.11 -2.49
CA VAL A 127 -16.14 -15.27 -1.30
C VAL A 127 -17.02 -15.84 -0.21
N LYS A 128 -16.39 -16.30 0.86
CA LYS A 128 -17.05 -16.84 2.05
C LYS A 128 -17.09 -15.78 3.13
N PHE A 129 -18.28 -15.50 3.65
CA PHE A 129 -18.48 -14.47 4.67
C PHE A 129 -19.50 -14.92 5.72
N GLU A 130 -19.41 -14.28 6.89
CA GLU A 130 -20.36 -14.42 7.98
C GLU A 130 -21.28 -13.20 8.03
N ARG A 131 -22.59 -13.44 8.06
CA ARG A 131 -23.64 -12.43 8.27
C ARG A 131 -24.61 -12.95 9.32
N ASP A 132 -24.80 -12.17 10.40
CA ASP A 132 -25.70 -12.51 11.50
C ASP A 132 -25.47 -13.93 12.09
N GLY A 133 -24.20 -14.37 12.13
CA GLY A 133 -23.78 -15.68 12.61
C GLY A 133 -23.94 -16.84 11.62
N ALA A 134 -24.52 -16.60 10.44
CA ALA A 134 -24.62 -17.57 9.37
C ALA A 134 -23.47 -17.41 8.36
N VAL A 135 -22.82 -18.52 8.00
CA VAL A 135 -21.77 -18.54 6.99
C VAL A 135 -22.39 -18.77 5.60
N GLN A 136 -22.02 -17.92 4.66
CA GLN A 136 -22.49 -17.96 3.27
C GLN A 136 -21.29 -17.88 2.32
N THR A 137 -21.44 -18.49 1.14
CA THR A 137 -20.46 -18.39 0.06
C THR A 137 -21.15 -17.90 -1.19
N VAL A 138 -20.59 -16.87 -1.82
CA VAL A 138 -21.09 -16.30 -3.08
C VAL A 138 -20.00 -16.29 -4.13
N GLN A 139 -20.39 -16.36 -5.39
CA GLN A 139 -19.47 -16.26 -6.53
C GLN A 139 -19.47 -14.84 -7.06
N VAL A 140 -18.33 -14.16 -6.99
CA VAL A 140 -18.22 -12.76 -7.40
C VAL A 140 -17.44 -12.67 -8.70
N GLU A 141 -17.99 -12.02 -9.73
CA GLU A 141 -17.28 -11.76 -10.99
C GLU A 141 -16.47 -10.46 -10.89
N PRO A 142 -15.13 -10.51 -10.74
CA PRO A 142 -14.35 -9.29 -10.53
C PRO A 142 -14.23 -8.50 -11.83
N ILE A 143 -14.16 -7.18 -11.69
CA ILE A 143 -13.99 -6.26 -12.82
C ILE A 143 -12.59 -5.65 -12.83
N ARG A 144 -12.20 -5.11 -13.99
CA ARG A 144 -11.05 -4.21 -14.13
C ARG A 144 -11.54 -2.89 -14.68
N GLN A 145 -11.16 -1.80 -14.04
CA GLN A 145 -11.43 -0.48 -14.61
C GLN A 145 -10.64 -0.31 -15.91
N PRO A 146 -11.24 0.26 -16.96
CA PRO A 146 -10.51 0.58 -18.18
C PRO A 146 -9.51 1.68 -17.89
N THR A 147 -8.26 1.49 -18.34
CA THR A 147 -7.21 2.51 -18.23
C THR A 147 -6.68 2.89 -19.59
N LYS A 148 -6.17 4.13 -19.70
CA LYS A 148 -5.56 4.62 -20.93
C LYS A 148 -4.30 3.79 -21.26
N PRO A 149 -3.91 3.66 -22.55
CA PRO A 149 -2.74 2.86 -22.94
C PRO A 149 -1.44 3.22 -22.21
N TRP A 150 -1.27 4.49 -21.88
CA TRP A 150 -0.09 5.02 -21.18
C TRP A 150 -0.24 5.00 -19.66
N GLN A 151 -1.34 4.46 -19.10
CA GLN A 151 -1.54 4.29 -17.65
C GLN A 151 -1.27 2.85 -17.23
N ARG A 152 -0.87 2.67 -15.96
CA ARG A 152 -0.86 1.34 -15.34
C ARG A 152 -2.22 0.69 -15.53
N LYS A 153 -2.24 -0.58 -15.93
CA LYS A 153 -3.50 -1.35 -16.04
C LYS A 153 -4.12 -1.49 -14.66
N SER A 154 -5.43 -1.33 -14.55
CA SER A 154 -6.11 -1.59 -13.29
C SER A 154 -6.07 -3.07 -12.95
N LEU A 155 -5.88 -3.35 -11.67
CA LEU A 155 -5.97 -4.69 -11.12
C LEU A 155 -7.43 -5.14 -11.01
N ARG A 156 -7.63 -6.44 -10.82
CA ARG A 156 -8.96 -7.01 -10.56
C ARG A 156 -9.48 -6.49 -9.22
N GLN A 157 -10.76 -6.15 -9.17
CA GLN A 157 -11.42 -5.72 -7.94
C GLN A 157 -12.88 -6.16 -7.90
N ILE A 158 -13.42 -6.28 -6.69
CA ILE A 158 -14.85 -6.53 -6.43
C ILE A 158 -15.58 -5.30 -5.87
N GLN A 159 -14.88 -4.15 -5.80
CA GLN A 159 -15.40 -2.84 -5.40
C GLN A 159 -16.01 -2.80 -3.99
N ILE A 160 -15.20 -3.19 -3.01
CA ILE A 160 -15.51 -3.11 -1.58
C ILE A 160 -14.42 -2.31 -0.86
N GLU A 161 -14.79 -1.66 0.23
CA GLU A 161 -13.87 -0.96 1.13
C GLU A 161 -13.96 -1.54 2.55
N PRO A 162 -12.86 -1.50 3.33
CA PRO A 162 -12.85 -2.02 4.69
C PRO A 162 -13.79 -1.24 5.61
N ALA A 163 -14.35 -1.92 6.61
CA ALA A 163 -15.01 -1.23 7.70
C ALA A 163 -14.00 -0.40 8.51
N GLN A 164 -14.39 0.82 8.82
CA GLN A 164 -13.66 1.71 9.71
C GLN A 164 -14.63 2.58 10.47
N THR A 165 -14.36 2.73 11.77
CA THR A 165 -15.17 3.56 12.65
C THR A 165 -15.20 5.00 12.10
N PRO A 166 -16.39 5.60 11.84
CA PRO A 166 -16.49 6.98 11.37
C PRO A 166 -16.09 7.96 12.48
N ILE A 167 -14.82 8.35 12.52
CA ILE A 167 -14.29 9.29 13.51
C ILE A 167 -14.24 10.70 12.90
N VAL A 168 -14.76 11.67 13.64
CA VAL A 168 -14.73 13.09 13.25
C VAL A 168 -13.32 13.64 13.43
N ALA A 169 -12.64 13.99 12.33
CA ALA A 169 -11.35 14.68 12.41
C ALA A 169 -11.55 16.17 12.73
N HIS A 170 -12.44 16.83 11.99
CA HIS A 170 -12.71 18.26 12.14
C HIS A 170 -14.18 18.56 11.85
N VAL A 171 -14.73 19.54 12.58
CA VAL A 171 -16.09 20.04 12.39
C VAL A 171 -16.00 21.48 11.94
N TYR A 172 -16.60 21.81 10.80
CA TYR A 172 -16.54 23.18 10.26
C TYR A 172 -17.41 24.13 11.10
N THR A 173 -16.92 25.34 11.35
CA THR A 173 -17.65 26.37 12.11
C THR A 173 -18.99 26.68 11.44
N ASN A 174 -20.03 26.91 12.26
CA ASN A 174 -21.42 27.17 11.82
C ASN A 174 -22.08 26.03 11.03
N SER A 175 -21.43 24.87 10.89
CA SER A 175 -22.04 23.72 10.24
C SER A 175 -23.16 23.09 11.07
N PRO A 176 -24.07 22.30 10.47
CA PRO A 176 -25.07 21.55 11.22
C PRO A 176 -24.47 20.66 12.31
N ALA A 177 -23.32 20.03 12.06
CA ALA A 177 -22.62 19.22 13.06
C ALA A 177 -22.09 20.07 14.23
N PHE A 178 -21.55 21.26 13.93
CA PHE A 178 -21.07 22.19 14.96
C PHE A 178 -22.22 22.64 15.86
N LEU A 179 -23.35 23.02 15.26
CA LEU A 179 -24.55 23.46 15.99
C LEU A 179 -25.20 22.32 16.80
N ALA A 180 -25.10 21.08 16.31
CA ALA A 180 -25.53 19.88 17.04
C ALA A 180 -24.56 19.48 18.18
N GLY A 181 -23.44 20.18 18.35
CA GLY A 181 -22.48 19.95 19.42
C GLY A 181 -21.52 18.78 19.18
N ILE A 182 -21.40 18.31 17.93
CA ILE A 182 -20.40 17.32 17.51
C ILE A 182 -19.01 17.97 17.58
N ARG A 183 -18.03 17.20 18.05
CA ARG A 183 -16.65 17.65 18.25
C ARG A 183 -15.67 16.73 17.53
N SER A 184 -14.42 17.19 17.39
CA SER A 184 -13.32 16.34 16.95
C SER A 184 -13.17 15.13 17.89
N MET A 185 -12.81 13.98 17.32
CA MET A 185 -12.70 12.67 17.96
C MET A 185 -14.03 12.02 18.38
N ASP A 186 -15.18 12.62 18.08
CA ASP A 186 -16.46 11.94 18.21
C ASP A 186 -16.58 10.80 17.19
N GLU A 187 -17.14 9.66 17.60
CA GLU A 187 -17.43 8.52 16.72
C GLU A 187 -18.91 8.50 16.36
N VAL A 188 -19.24 8.45 15.07
CA VAL A 188 -20.63 8.30 14.61
C VAL A 188 -20.94 6.82 14.41
N ILE A 189 -21.79 6.26 15.28
CA ILE A 189 -22.10 4.83 15.31
C ILE A 189 -23.34 4.51 14.48
N GLU A 190 -24.36 5.36 14.56
CA GLU A 190 -25.63 5.16 13.84
C GLU A 190 -26.13 6.48 13.26
N VAL A 191 -26.81 6.38 12.12
CA VAL A 191 -27.54 7.48 11.47
C VAL A 191 -28.95 7.00 11.17
N ASN A 192 -29.98 7.68 11.68
CA ASN A 192 -31.40 7.31 11.52
C ASN A 192 -31.68 5.83 11.86
N GLY A 193 -31.06 5.32 12.94
CA GLY A 193 -31.18 3.92 13.38
C GLY A 193 -30.41 2.89 12.54
N ARG A 194 -29.72 3.31 11.48
CA ARG A 194 -28.83 2.43 10.69
C ARG A 194 -27.42 2.47 11.27
N ARG A 195 -26.82 1.32 11.51
CA ARG A 195 -25.42 1.20 11.96
C ARG A 195 -24.46 1.59 10.84
N MET A 196 -23.46 2.39 11.19
CA MET A 196 -22.42 2.86 10.28
C MET A 196 -21.14 2.04 10.46
N PHE A 197 -20.65 1.49 9.35
CA PHE A 197 -19.37 0.77 9.27
C PHE A 197 -18.31 1.58 8.55
N HIS A 198 -18.68 2.69 7.93
CA HIS A 198 -17.78 3.56 7.17
C HIS A 198 -18.31 4.99 7.10
N TYR A 199 -17.43 5.99 7.05
CA TYR A 199 -17.84 7.39 6.94
C TYR A 199 -18.60 7.70 5.64
N ALA A 200 -18.33 6.95 4.56
CA ALA A 200 -19.02 7.11 3.28
C ALA A 200 -20.53 6.84 3.42
N GLN A 201 -20.92 5.90 4.29
CA GLN A 201 -22.32 5.60 4.56
C GLN A 201 -23.02 6.74 5.30
N VAL A 202 -22.29 7.47 6.15
CA VAL A 202 -22.81 8.69 6.80
C VAL A 202 -23.10 9.76 5.76
N ALA A 203 -22.16 9.98 4.83
CA ALA A 203 -22.33 10.94 3.75
C ALA A 203 -23.49 10.56 2.81
N GLU A 204 -23.59 9.29 2.43
CA GLU A 204 -24.69 8.75 1.62
C GLU A 204 -26.04 8.94 2.32
N THR A 205 -26.19 8.48 3.56
CA THR A 205 -27.43 8.59 4.34
C THR A 205 -27.84 10.05 4.56
N THR A 206 -26.86 10.94 4.76
CA THR A 206 -27.09 12.39 4.88
C THR A 206 -27.61 12.96 3.56
N SER A 207 -27.00 12.57 2.44
CA SER A 207 -27.41 13.03 1.11
C SER A 207 -28.81 12.52 0.73
N GLU A 208 -29.15 11.28 1.08
CA GLU A 208 -30.49 10.70 0.88
C GLU A 208 -31.57 11.43 1.68
N SER A 209 -31.23 11.89 2.89
CA SER A 209 -32.13 12.66 3.75
C SER A 209 -32.36 14.10 3.25
N GLY A 210 -31.51 14.59 2.35
CA GLY A 210 -31.62 15.93 1.77
C GLY A 210 -31.51 17.02 2.84
N PHE A 211 -32.61 17.76 3.04
CA PHE A 211 -32.72 18.83 4.05
C PHE A 211 -33.53 18.39 5.28
N GLN A 212 -33.84 17.10 5.42
CA GLN A 212 -34.55 16.58 6.57
C GLN A 212 -33.61 16.40 7.76
N LYS A 213 -34.15 16.53 8.96
CA LYS A 213 -33.43 16.31 10.21
C LYS A 213 -32.91 14.86 10.26
N VAL A 214 -31.62 14.68 10.50
CA VAL A 214 -30.98 13.38 10.73
C VAL A 214 -30.66 13.20 12.20
N GLU A 215 -30.86 11.98 12.70
CA GLU A 215 -30.49 11.59 14.06
C GLU A 215 -29.19 10.79 14.03
N LEU A 216 -28.21 11.25 14.80
CA LEU A 216 -26.87 10.70 14.86
C LEU A 216 -26.64 10.17 16.26
N LYS A 217 -26.36 8.86 16.37
CA LYS A 217 -25.88 8.28 17.62
C LYS A 217 -24.37 8.42 17.65
N VAL A 218 -23.88 9.23 18.59
CA VAL A 218 -22.49 9.63 18.70
C VAL A 218 -21.89 9.07 20.00
N ARG A 219 -20.64 8.61 19.93
CA ARG A 219 -19.85 8.24 21.11
C ARG A 219 -18.70 9.22 21.30
N ARG A 220 -18.58 9.72 22.53
CA ARG A 220 -17.49 10.58 22.99
C ARG A 220 -16.87 9.95 24.24
N GLY A 221 -15.69 9.34 24.09
CA GLY A 221 -15.12 8.47 25.12
C GLY A 221 -16.04 7.29 25.40
N ASP A 222 -16.42 7.09 26.65
CA ASP A 222 -17.32 5.99 27.07
C ASP A 222 -18.81 6.35 27.01
N LYS A 223 -19.16 7.60 26.67
CA LYS A 223 -20.55 8.08 26.67
C LYS A 223 -21.15 8.05 25.27
N GLU A 224 -22.32 7.42 25.15
CA GLU A 224 -23.15 7.47 23.95
C GLU A 224 -24.30 8.45 24.15
N PHE A 225 -24.57 9.28 23.14
CA PHE A 225 -25.68 10.23 23.13
C PHE A 225 -26.20 10.42 21.72
N ILE A 226 -27.46 10.84 21.62
CA ILE A 226 -28.10 11.13 20.33
C ILE A 226 -28.08 12.63 20.13
N VAL A 227 -27.63 13.05 18.94
CA VAL A 227 -27.75 14.43 18.47
C VAL A 227 -28.59 14.45 17.22
N SER A 228 -29.25 15.56 16.99
CA SER A 228 -29.93 15.78 15.73
C SER A 228 -29.35 16.96 15.00
N ALA A 229 -29.16 16.81 13.69
CA ALA A 229 -28.65 17.86 12.83
C ALA A 229 -29.50 17.91 11.56
N THR A 230 -29.71 19.10 11.01
CA THR A 230 -30.38 19.27 9.72
C THR A 230 -29.32 19.60 8.68
N PRO A 231 -29.05 18.74 7.68
CA PRO A 231 -28.04 19.01 6.68
C PRO A 231 -28.35 20.29 5.91
N THR A 232 -27.32 21.09 5.65
CA THR A 232 -27.46 22.35 4.91
C THR A 232 -26.47 22.39 3.76
N LYS A 233 -26.78 23.19 2.75
CA LYS A 233 -25.81 23.50 1.71
C LYS A 233 -24.78 24.49 2.26
N PRO A 234 -23.48 24.23 2.10
CA PRO A 234 -22.47 25.22 2.41
C PRO A 234 -22.62 26.44 1.49
N THR A 235 -22.23 27.62 1.96
CA THR A 235 -22.17 28.86 1.18
C THR A 235 -21.03 28.84 0.16
N THR A 236 -20.02 28.00 0.39
CA THR A 236 -18.91 27.79 -0.55
C THR A 236 -18.45 26.35 -0.43
N PRO A 237 -18.34 25.58 -1.53
CA PRO A 237 -18.77 25.91 -2.89
C PRO A 237 -20.31 25.86 -3.04
N THR A 238 -20.87 26.77 -3.83
CA THR A 238 -22.32 26.97 -4.00
C THR A 238 -23.04 25.74 -4.59
N GLU A 239 -22.34 24.96 -5.40
CA GLU A 239 -22.85 23.72 -6.03
C GLU A 239 -22.53 22.47 -5.19
N SER A 240 -22.81 22.53 -3.89
CA SER A 240 -22.62 21.39 -2.99
C SER A 240 -23.93 20.70 -2.65
N ASN A 241 -23.87 19.39 -2.46
CA ASN A 241 -24.96 18.62 -1.85
C ASN A 241 -25.12 19.03 -0.37
N PRO A 242 -26.33 18.88 0.20
CA PRO A 242 -26.54 19.07 1.64
C PRO A 242 -25.59 18.18 2.44
N MET A 243 -24.97 18.76 3.47
CA MET A 243 -24.00 18.04 4.30
C MET A 243 -24.05 18.53 5.75
N LEU A 244 -23.42 17.76 6.64
CA LEU A 244 -23.31 18.09 8.05
C LEU A 244 -22.12 19.00 8.38
N GLY A 245 -21.17 19.16 7.45
CA GLY A 245 -19.92 19.90 7.67
C GLY A 245 -18.95 19.17 8.61
N ILE A 246 -18.74 17.89 8.34
CA ILE A 246 -17.78 17.03 9.04
C ILE A 246 -16.68 16.61 8.07
N LYS A 247 -15.42 16.73 8.52
CA LYS A 247 -14.26 16.09 7.92
C LYS A 247 -13.92 14.85 8.73
N TRP A 248 -13.78 13.72 8.07
CA TRP A 248 -13.54 12.42 8.69
C TRP A 248 -12.04 12.14 8.86
N LEU A 249 -11.70 11.40 9.90
CA LEU A 249 -10.38 10.81 10.07
C LEU A 249 -10.29 9.56 9.20
N ASP A 250 -9.29 9.50 8.32
CA ASP A 250 -9.05 8.33 7.49
C ASP A 250 -8.43 7.19 8.31
N GLY A 251 -8.74 5.95 7.96
CA GLY A 251 -8.28 4.75 8.65
C GLY A 251 -9.01 4.39 9.96
N GLY A 252 -9.98 5.17 10.43
CA GLY A 252 -10.73 4.88 11.66
C GLY A 252 -9.83 4.84 12.90
N ARG A 253 -10.04 3.85 13.78
CA ARG A 253 -9.24 3.73 15.01
C ARG A 253 -7.80 3.32 14.71
N MET A 254 -6.86 4.01 15.36
CA MET A 254 -5.44 3.70 15.27
C MET A 254 -5.00 2.87 16.48
N ALA A 255 -4.28 1.79 16.22
CA ALA A 255 -3.63 0.96 17.22
C ALA A 255 -2.12 0.91 16.98
N ILE A 256 -1.34 0.55 18.01
CA ILE A 256 0.10 0.32 17.86
C ILE A 256 0.34 -1.18 17.78
N ALA A 257 0.73 -1.67 16.60
CA ALA A 257 1.12 -3.05 16.40
C ALA A 257 2.63 -3.24 16.65
N ARG A 258 3.00 -4.34 17.32
CA ARG A 258 4.39 -4.72 17.60
C ARG A 258 4.70 -6.10 17.03
N PRO A 259 4.73 -6.26 15.70
CA PRO A 259 5.01 -7.55 15.08
C PRO A 259 6.43 -8.01 15.41
N GLY A 260 6.63 -9.31 15.57
CA GLY A 260 7.94 -9.87 15.90
C GLY A 260 8.95 -9.65 14.75
N PRO A 261 10.26 -9.58 15.03
CA PRO A 261 11.26 -9.33 13.98
C PRO A 261 11.23 -10.41 12.89
N TRP A 262 11.08 -11.68 13.28
CA TRP A 262 10.95 -12.80 12.36
C TRP A 262 9.67 -12.75 11.52
N GLU A 263 8.53 -12.41 12.16
CA GLU A 263 7.25 -12.25 11.47
C GLU A 263 7.33 -11.20 10.36
N GLN A 264 7.97 -10.05 10.65
CA GLN A 264 8.14 -8.97 9.68
C GLN A 264 9.00 -9.42 8.49
N VAL A 265 10.17 -10.01 8.75
CA VAL A 265 11.08 -10.48 7.71
C VAL A 265 10.42 -11.58 6.87
N TYR A 266 9.80 -12.58 7.50
CA TYR A 266 9.08 -13.65 6.81
C TYR A 266 7.92 -13.12 5.97
N SER A 267 7.15 -12.16 6.51
CA SER A 267 6.08 -11.49 5.77
C SER A 267 6.60 -10.72 4.55
N SER A 268 7.77 -10.08 4.64
CA SER A 268 8.40 -9.39 3.51
C SER A 268 8.93 -10.39 2.47
N MET A 269 9.56 -11.48 2.90
CA MET A 269 10.05 -12.53 2.00
C MET A 269 8.90 -13.16 1.22
N THR A 270 7.82 -13.56 1.92
CA THR A 270 6.64 -14.15 1.27
C THR A 270 5.94 -13.18 0.34
N ALA A 271 5.82 -11.90 0.70
CA ALA A 271 5.28 -10.87 -0.19
C ALA A 271 6.14 -10.70 -1.45
N MET A 272 7.47 -10.75 -1.33
CA MET A 272 8.38 -10.65 -2.47
C MET A 272 8.25 -11.86 -3.40
N VAL A 273 8.27 -13.08 -2.85
CA VAL A 273 8.09 -14.31 -3.62
C VAL A 273 6.73 -14.32 -4.31
N ASP A 274 5.66 -13.95 -3.60
CA ASP A 274 4.31 -13.82 -4.16
C ASP A 274 4.25 -12.80 -5.30
N THR A 275 4.99 -11.70 -5.18
CA THR A 275 5.04 -10.66 -6.22
C THR A 275 5.78 -11.16 -7.46
N ILE A 276 6.92 -11.83 -7.29
CA ILE A 276 7.66 -12.44 -8.40
C ILE A 276 6.80 -13.49 -9.11
N ASP A 277 6.19 -14.39 -8.35
CA ASP A 277 5.29 -15.42 -8.86
C ASP A 277 4.11 -14.81 -9.64
N ALA A 278 3.50 -13.76 -9.09
CA ALA A 278 2.39 -13.08 -9.75
C ALA A 278 2.81 -12.31 -11.01
N VAL A 279 4.05 -11.81 -11.11
CA VAL A 279 4.55 -11.13 -12.31
C VAL A 279 4.99 -12.12 -13.39
N LEU A 280 5.50 -13.30 -13.00
CA LEU A 280 5.97 -14.34 -13.93
C LEU A 280 4.87 -15.29 -14.39
N SER A 281 3.80 -15.45 -13.61
CA SER A 281 2.67 -16.33 -13.97
C SER A 281 1.94 -15.82 -15.20
N ARG A 282 1.82 -16.68 -16.22
CA ARG A 282 1.05 -16.39 -17.45
C ARG A 282 -0.46 -16.26 -17.21
N LYS A 283 -0.95 -16.76 -16.08
CA LYS A 283 -2.37 -16.72 -15.69
C LYS A 283 -2.70 -15.48 -14.84
N SER A 284 -1.67 -14.85 -14.28
CA SER A 284 -1.83 -13.64 -13.50
C SER A 284 -2.09 -12.43 -14.39
N ASN A 285 -2.95 -11.54 -13.91
CA ASN A 285 -3.22 -10.25 -14.55
C ASN A 285 -2.26 -9.15 -14.05
N ILE A 286 -1.27 -9.49 -13.24
CA ILE A 286 -0.28 -8.57 -12.68
C ILE A 286 0.92 -8.49 -13.63
N GLY A 287 1.04 -7.37 -14.35
CA GLY A 287 2.19 -7.12 -15.23
C GLY A 287 3.37 -6.44 -14.53
N VAL A 288 4.54 -6.45 -15.17
CA VAL A 288 5.79 -5.82 -14.69
C VAL A 288 5.65 -4.33 -14.35
N GLN A 289 4.73 -3.62 -15.01
CA GLN A 289 4.43 -2.20 -14.74
C GLN A 289 3.82 -1.94 -13.35
N GLN A 290 3.33 -2.98 -12.66
CA GLN A 290 2.80 -2.86 -11.29
C GLN A 290 3.90 -2.75 -10.23
N LEU A 291 5.14 -3.10 -10.59
CA LEU A 291 6.28 -2.91 -9.71
C LEU A 291 6.54 -1.42 -9.51
N GLY A 292 6.85 -1.03 -8.28
CA GLY A 292 7.24 0.34 -7.94
C GLY A 292 8.69 0.58 -8.34
N GLY A 293 8.95 1.66 -9.06
CA GLY A 293 10.30 2.14 -9.33
C GLY A 293 10.84 3.03 -8.21
N ALA A 294 12.07 3.52 -8.38
CA ALA A 294 12.74 4.37 -7.38
C ALA A 294 11.93 5.63 -7.04
N VAL A 295 11.22 6.20 -8.02
CA VAL A 295 10.39 7.39 -7.82
C VAL A 295 9.19 7.09 -6.93
N LYS A 296 8.49 5.97 -7.13
CA LYS A 296 7.38 5.56 -6.24
C LYS A 296 7.88 5.28 -4.82
N ILE A 297 9.04 4.65 -4.68
CA ILE A 297 9.67 4.39 -3.37
C ILE A 297 9.93 5.70 -2.61
N LEU A 298 10.57 6.67 -3.27
CA LEU A 298 10.84 7.98 -2.68
C LEU A 298 9.55 8.72 -2.32
N ASN A 299 8.54 8.67 -3.20
CA ASN A 299 7.24 9.27 -2.91
C ASN A 299 6.54 8.59 -1.72
N THR A 300 6.63 7.26 -1.59
CA THR A 300 6.10 6.54 -0.43
C THR A 300 6.78 7.02 0.86
N TYR A 301 8.11 7.11 0.91
CA TYR A 301 8.79 7.68 2.08
C TYR A 301 8.35 9.12 2.35
N TYR A 302 8.27 9.97 1.33
CA TYR A 302 7.82 11.35 1.47
C TYR A 302 6.40 11.44 2.07
N LEU A 303 5.46 10.61 1.61
CA LEU A 303 4.10 10.55 2.16
C LEU A 303 4.08 10.03 3.60
N LEU A 304 4.89 9.01 3.90
CA LEU A 304 4.98 8.48 5.26
C LEU A 304 5.45 9.57 6.23
N PHE A 305 6.52 10.31 5.90
CA PHE A 305 7.08 11.35 6.76
C PHE A 305 6.21 12.60 6.93
N GLN A 306 5.11 12.76 6.20
CA GLN A 306 4.14 13.85 6.44
C GLN A 306 3.31 13.64 7.71
N ASN A 307 3.19 12.40 8.19
CA ASN A 307 2.51 12.09 9.44
C ASN A 307 3.48 12.19 10.62
N GLU A 308 3.02 12.67 11.77
CA GLU A 308 3.85 12.79 12.99
C GLU A 308 4.45 11.43 13.42
N GLN A 309 3.70 10.34 13.24
CA GLN A 309 4.14 8.96 13.52
C GLN A 309 4.72 8.26 12.27
N GLY A 310 4.92 9.01 11.19
CA GLY A 310 5.37 8.53 9.89
C GLY A 310 6.69 7.78 9.90
N TRP A 311 7.62 8.22 10.75
CA TRP A 311 8.94 7.61 10.89
C TRP A 311 8.87 6.15 11.35
N ARG A 312 7.87 5.76 12.15
CA ARG A 312 7.64 4.37 12.58
C ARG A 312 7.23 3.49 11.41
N MET A 313 6.36 4.01 10.55
CA MET A 313 5.94 3.35 9.31
C MET A 313 7.08 3.29 8.30
N ALA A 314 7.92 4.33 8.21
CA ALA A 314 9.11 4.34 7.36
C ALA A 314 10.12 3.26 7.76
N LEU A 315 10.34 3.04 9.07
CA LEU A 315 11.16 1.93 9.56
C LEU A 315 10.57 0.57 9.19
N TRP A 316 9.26 0.38 9.37
CA TRP A 316 8.59 -0.85 8.94
C TRP A 316 8.71 -1.08 7.42
N PHE A 317 8.51 -0.04 6.62
CA PHE A 317 8.67 -0.10 5.18
C PHE A 317 10.13 -0.38 4.78
N SER A 318 11.10 0.10 5.55
CA SER A 318 12.52 -0.18 5.36
C SER A 318 12.86 -1.66 5.55
N VAL A 319 12.15 -2.38 6.45
CA VAL A 319 12.29 -3.85 6.57
C VAL A 319 11.94 -4.51 5.24
N LEU A 320 10.78 -4.17 4.67
CA LEU A 320 10.33 -4.68 3.38
C LEU A 320 11.35 -4.38 2.28
N MET A 321 11.87 -3.14 2.22
CA MET A 321 12.84 -2.77 1.19
C MET A 321 14.17 -3.51 1.29
N ASN A 322 14.70 -3.69 2.51
CA ASN A 322 15.96 -4.39 2.70
C ASN A 322 15.85 -5.88 2.42
N VAL A 323 14.72 -6.51 2.77
CA VAL A 323 14.43 -7.90 2.38
C VAL A 323 14.31 -8.02 0.86
N ASN A 324 13.58 -7.11 0.22
CA ASN A 324 13.43 -7.11 -1.25
C ASN A 324 14.78 -6.95 -1.95
N LEU A 325 15.63 -6.03 -1.48
CA LEU A 325 16.97 -5.83 -2.03
C LEU A 325 17.85 -7.08 -1.85
N ALA A 326 17.80 -7.71 -0.67
CA ALA A 326 18.54 -8.95 -0.41
C ALA A 326 18.12 -10.08 -1.38
N ILE A 327 16.81 -10.29 -1.55
CA ILE A 327 16.28 -11.34 -2.45
C ILE A 327 16.62 -11.03 -3.90
N LEU A 328 16.41 -9.78 -4.35
CA LEU A 328 16.73 -9.39 -5.73
C LEU A 328 18.21 -9.55 -6.02
N ASN A 329 19.09 -9.12 -5.10
CA ASN A 329 20.53 -9.26 -5.27
C ASN A 329 20.99 -10.73 -5.30
N LEU A 330 20.23 -11.67 -4.73
CA LEU A 330 20.52 -13.11 -4.83
C LEU A 330 20.07 -13.74 -6.15
N LEU A 331 19.30 -13.04 -7.00
CA LEU A 331 18.89 -13.57 -8.28
C LEU A 331 20.10 -13.79 -9.20
N PRO A 332 20.05 -14.83 -10.07
CA PRO A 332 21.18 -15.23 -10.91
C PRO A 332 21.34 -14.32 -12.15
N PHE A 333 21.35 -13.00 -11.92
CA PHE A 333 21.58 -11.99 -12.96
C PHE A 333 23.04 -11.52 -12.93
N PRO A 334 23.77 -11.52 -14.06
CA PRO A 334 25.22 -11.22 -14.13
C PRO A 334 25.71 -9.89 -13.54
N ILE A 335 24.79 -8.93 -13.34
CA ILE A 335 25.05 -7.59 -12.79
C ILE A 335 24.73 -7.51 -11.28
N LEU A 336 24.08 -8.54 -10.74
CA LEU A 336 23.73 -8.67 -9.32
C LEU A 336 24.70 -9.65 -8.65
N ASP A 337 24.76 -9.56 -7.32
CA ASP A 337 25.61 -10.40 -6.48
C ASP A 337 25.40 -11.91 -6.77
N GLY A 338 24.16 -12.34 -6.93
CA GLY A 338 23.77 -13.72 -7.26
C GLY A 338 24.32 -14.20 -8.60
N GLY A 339 24.50 -13.31 -9.58
CA GLY A 339 25.19 -13.62 -10.83
C GLY A 339 26.66 -13.95 -10.61
N HIS A 340 27.35 -13.20 -9.76
CA HIS A 340 28.74 -13.49 -9.39
C HIS A 340 28.88 -14.81 -8.63
N ILE A 341 27.94 -15.13 -7.74
CA ILE A 341 27.89 -16.41 -7.04
C ILE A 341 27.74 -17.55 -8.07
N VAL A 342 26.80 -17.45 -9.01
CA VAL A 342 26.60 -18.46 -10.06
C VAL A 342 27.83 -18.61 -10.94
N LEU A 343 28.45 -17.51 -11.37
CA LEU A 343 29.67 -17.53 -12.17
C LEU A 343 30.82 -18.20 -11.41
N ALA A 344 31.02 -17.87 -10.14
CA ALA A 344 32.03 -18.49 -9.30
C ALA A 344 31.78 -20.00 -9.09
N MET A 345 30.52 -20.42 -8.91
CA MET A 345 30.16 -21.85 -8.89
C MET A 345 30.51 -22.53 -10.22
N VAL A 346 30.18 -21.92 -11.35
CA VAL A 346 30.49 -22.45 -12.69
C VAL A 346 32.00 -22.53 -12.92
N GLU A 347 32.78 -21.54 -12.49
CA GLU A 347 34.24 -21.56 -12.55
C GLU A 347 34.83 -22.67 -11.67
N GLY A 348 34.30 -22.85 -10.46
CA GLY A 348 34.70 -23.92 -9.55
C GLY A 348 34.43 -25.31 -10.14
N LEU A 349 33.27 -25.51 -10.78
CA LEU A 349 32.89 -26.74 -11.48
C LEU A 349 33.75 -27.00 -12.73
N ARG A 350 33.97 -25.96 -13.55
CA ARG A 350 34.69 -26.08 -14.83
C ARG A 350 36.21 -26.02 -14.69
N LYS A 351 36.72 -25.62 -13.52
CA LYS A 351 38.15 -25.35 -13.24
C LYS A 351 38.80 -24.44 -14.30
N ARG A 352 38.01 -23.63 -15.00
CA ARG A 352 38.43 -22.71 -16.06
C ARG A 352 37.64 -21.40 -15.92
N PRO A 353 38.29 -20.23 -16.09
CA PRO A 353 37.60 -18.95 -16.03
C PRO A 353 36.61 -18.82 -17.18
N VAL A 354 35.50 -18.13 -16.94
CA VAL A 354 34.55 -17.76 -18.00
C VAL A 354 35.20 -16.72 -18.91
N SER A 355 34.92 -16.75 -20.21
CA SER A 355 35.53 -15.81 -21.15
C SER A 355 35.14 -14.37 -20.82
N ALA A 356 36.15 -13.52 -20.56
CA ALA A 356 35.95 -12.12 -20.17
C ALA A 356 35.09 -11.33 -21.18
N ARG A 357 35.26 -11.58 -22.48
CA ARG A 357 34.46 -10.94 -23.55
C ARG A 357 32.98 -11.30 -23.49
N LEU A 358 32.66 -12.58 -23.24
CA LEU A 358 31.26 -13.02 -23.10
C LEU A 358 30.63 -12.39 -21.86
N LEU A 359 31.37 -12.35 -20.76
CA LEU A 359 30.91 -11.76 -19.51
C LEU A 359 30.65 -10.26 -19.66
N GLN A 360 31.56 -9.52 -20.32
CA GLN A 360 31.40 -8.10 -20.61
C GLN A 360 30.15 -7.85 -21.46
N HIS A 361 29.96 -8.55 -22.58
CA HIS A 361 28.76 -8.37 -23.41
C HIS A 361 27.47 -8.70 -22.66
N LEU A 362 27.48 -9.79 -21.90
CA LEU A 362 26.33 -10.22 -21.12
C LEU A 362 25.99 -9.20 -20.01
N GLN A 363 27.00 -8.70 -19.30
CA GLN A 363 26.83 -7.69 -18.25
C GLN A 363 26.34 -6.36 -18.83
N SER A 364 26.93 -5.87 -19.92
CA SER A 364 26.48 -4.64 -20.58
C SER A 364 25.05 -4.78 -21.10
N ALA A 365 24.68 -5.92 -21.70
CA ALA A 365 23.32 -6.17 -22.14
C ALA A 365 22.32 -6.20 -20.97
N CYS A 366 22.68 -6.87 -19.86
CA CYS A 366 21.85 -6.90 -18.65
C CYS A 366 21.73 -5.51 -18.00
N ALA A 367 22.83 -4.76 -17.91
CA ALA A 367 22.85 -3.40 -17.35
C ALA A 367 21.97 -2.47 -18.18
N LEU A 368 22.08 -2.51 -19.51
CA LEU A 368 21.23 -1.73 -20.41
C LEU A 368 19.76 -2.12 -20.26
N ALA A 369 19.46 -3.42 -20.15
CA ALA A 369 18.10 -3.90 -19.90
C ALA A 369 17.54 -3.43 -18.55
N LEU A 370 18.35 -3.46 -17.48
CA LEU A 370 17.94 -2.94 -16.16
C LEU A 370 17.72 -1.43 -16.18
N ILE A 371 18.62 -0.65 -16.79
CA ILE A 371 18.46 0.79 -16.94
C ILE A 371 17.19 1.09 -17.75
N GLY A 372 16.98 0.40 -18.86
CA GLY A 372 15.75 0.52 -19.66
C GLY A 372 14.50 0.17 -18.85
N PHE A 373 14.56 -0.88 -18.03
CA PHE A 373 13.49 -1.27 -17.12
C PHE A 373 13.24 -0.22 -16.02
N MET A 374 14.28 0.38 -15.43
CA MET A 374 14.16 1.46 -14.46
C MET A 374 13.51 2.70 -15.07
N LEU A 375 13.89 3.07 -16.30
CA LEU A 375 13.25 4.17 -17.04
C LEU A 375 11.78 3.86 -17.35
N PHE A 376 11.48 2.63 -17.75
CA PHE A 376 10.12 2.15 -17.99
C PHE A 376 9.25 2.25 -16.73
N LEU A 377 9.72 1.81 -15.56
CA LEU A 377 8.97 1.96 -14.30
C LEU A 377 8.84 3.43 -13.90
N THR A 378 9.90 4.21 -14.09
CA THR A 378 9.91 5.65 -13.77
C THR A 378 8.86 6.41 -14.57
N PHE A 379 8.64 6.05 -15.84
CA PHE A 379 7.58 6.63 -16.67
C PHE A 379 6.19 6.48 -16.01
N PHE A 380 5.84 5.28 -15.54
CA PHE A 380 4.56 5.05 -14.86
C PHE A 380 4.50 5.72 -13.48
N ASP A 381 5.61 5.74 -12.74
CA ASP A 381 5.67 6.40 -11.43
C ASP A 381 5.43 7.91 -11.54
N VAL A 382 6.12 8.59 -12.47
CA VAL A 382 5.98 10.03 -12.69
C VAL A 382 4.57 10.41 -13.13
N GLN A 383 3.94 9.58 -13.96
CA GLN A 383 2.57 9.79 -14.38
C GLN A 383 1.57 9.73 -13.21
N GLU A 384 1.74 8.76 -12.30
CA GLU A 384 0.89 8.62 -11.11
C GLU A 384 1.05 9.84 -10.18
N LEU A 385 2.28 10.35 -10.03
CA LEU A 385 2.55 11.60 -9.30
C LEU A 385 1.94 12.84 -9.96
N GLY A 386 2.05 12.94 -11.29
CA GLY A 386 1.52 14.05 -12.08
C GLY A 386 0.00 14.10 -12.08
N GLY A 387 -0.66 12.93 -12.12
CA GLY A 387 -2.12 12.82 -12.01
C GLY A 387 -2.66 13.30 -10.66
N GLY A 388 -1.91 13.10 -9.58
CA GLY A 388 -2.26 13.59 -8.24
C GLY A 388 -2.22 15.11 -8.08
N ARG A 389 -1.43 15.84 -8.91
CA ARG A 389 -1.42 17.32 -8.90
C ARG A 389 -2.73 17.92 -9.39
N GLY A 390 -3.49 17.23 -10.24
CA GLY A 390 -4.84 17.63 -10.65
C GLY A 390 -5.93 17.34 -9.60
N SER A 391 -5.66 16.42 -8.66
CA SER A 391 -6.57 16.07 -7.55
C SER A 391 -6.25 16.78 -6.24
N ARG A 392 -5.16 17.55 -6.15
CA ARG A 392 -5.11 18.73 -5.29
C ARG A 392 -6.01 19.82 -5.89
N ASN A 393 -7.27 19.48 -6.17
CA ASN A 393 -8.29 20.47 -5.96
C ASN A 393 -8.09 20.90 -4.52
N ARG A 394 -7.70 22.16 -4.32
CA ARG A 394 -8.13 22.89 -3.14
C ARG A 394 -9.65 22.80 -3.18
N SER A 395 -10.22 21.68 -2.74
CA SER A 395 -11.63 21.60 -2.41
C SER A 395 -11.76 22.69 -1.36
N THR A 396 -12.33 23.81 -1.79
CA THR A 396 -12.57 24.96 -0.94
C THR A 396 -13.28 24.42 0.29
N GLU A 397 -12.66 24.60 1.45
CA GLU A 397 -13.21 24.08 2.70
C GLU A 397 -14.64 24.61 2.83
N PRO A 398 -15.63 23.74 3.12
CA PRO A 398 -17.01 24.14 3.12
C PRO A 398 -17.24 25.21 4.19
N GLN A 399 -17.72 26.37 3.75
CA GLN A 399 -18.11 27.45 4.63
C GLN A 399 -19.62 27.40 4.82
N PHE A 400 -20.08 27.70 6.03
CA PHE A 400 -21.50 27.75 6.35
C PHE A 400 -21.86 29.17 6.78
N ALA A 401 -23.07 29.61 6.38
CA ALA A 401 -23.57 30.92 6.76
C ALA A 401 -23.59 31.03 8.30
N PRO A 402 -23.19 32.18 8.86
CA PRO A 402 -23.43 32.47 10.27
C PRO A 402 -24.93 32.32 10.56
N LEU A 403 -25.28 31.81 11.73
CA LEU A 403 -26.66 31.87 12.20
C LEU A 403 -27.11 33.33 12.13
N ALA A 404 -28.18 33.61 11.40
CA ALA A 404 -28.80 34.92 11.44
C ALA A 404 -29.14 35.20 12.90
N THR A 405 -28.45 36.17 13.51
CA THR A 405 -28.83 36.73 14.79
C THR A 405 -30.30 37.11 14.62
N ARG A 406 -31.21 36.43 15.33
CA ARG A 406 -32.58 36.92 15.46
C ARG A 406 -32.42 38.33 16.03
N ALA A 407 -32.54 39.34 15.17
CA ALA A 407 -32.72 40.70 15.62
C ALA A 407 -33.91 40.63 16.57
N SER A 408 -33.63 40.87 17.85
CA SER A 408 -34.62 41.09 18.88
C SER A 408 -35.45 42.29 18.44
N GLY A 409 -36.50 42.01 17.68
CA GLY A 409 -37.62 42.92 17.52
C GLY A 409 -38.29 43.02 18.88
N HIS A 410 -37.83 43.98 19.68
CA HIS A 410 -38.68 44.58 20.69
C HIS A 410 -39.42 45.75 20.03
N PRO A 411 -40.73 45.88 20.31
CA PRO A 411 -41.69 46.68 19.54
C PRO A 411 -41.44 48.18 19.58
#